data_AF-A0ABD5DUH9-F1
#
_entry.id   AF-A0ABD5DUH9-F1
#
_cell.length_a   1.000
_cell.length_b   1.000
_cell.length_c   1.000
_cell.angle_alpha   90.00
_cell.angle_beta   90.00
_cell.angle_gamma   90.00
#
_symmetry.space_group_name_H-M   'P 1'
#
loop_
_entity.id
_entity.type
_entity.pdbx_description
1 polymer ?
#
loop_
_entity_poly.entity_id
_entity_poly.type
_entity_poly.pdbx_seq_one_letter_code
_entity_poly.pdbx_strand_id
1 'polypeptide(L)'
;VRDKQPLAQMLHGCTHASLVPTQLWRLLNDDAAVSLKAVLLGGASIPVELTERARKQGIRSFCGYGLTEFASTVCAKEADGAADVGEALPGREVQI
;
A
#
# COMPACT_ATOMS: atom_id res chain seq x y z
N VAL A 1 -2.34 -28.07 -5.03
CA VAL A 1 -2.54 -26.69 -4.52
C VAL A 1 -1.31 -26.35 -3.71
N ARG A 2 -0.53 -25.31 -4.06
CA ARG A 2 0.64 -24.93 -3.24
C ARG A 2 0.15 -24.54 -1.84
N ASP A 3 0.81 -25.02 -0.79
CA ASP A 3 0.56 -24.54 0.57
C ASP A 3 0.69 -23.03 0.60
N LYS A 4 -0.34 -22.34 1.10
CA LYS A 4 -0.35 -20.90 1.21
C LYS A 4 0.61 -20.49 2.33
N GLN A 5 1.80 -20.04 1.98
CA GLN A 5 2.70 -19.41 2.92
C GLN A 5 2.06 -18.11 3.47
N PRO A 6 2.20 -17.82 4.77
CA PRO A 6 1.75 -16.54 5.33
C PRO A 6 2.42 -15.35 4.65
N LEU A 7 1.69 -14.25 4.49
CA LEU A 7 2.19 -13.04 3.83
C LEU A 7 3.49 -12.51 4.47
N ALA A 8 3.58 -12.53 5.80
CA ALA A 8 4.78 -12.11 6.53
C ALA A 8 6.03 -12.94 6.14
N GLN A 9 5.87 -14.24 5.92
CA GLN A 9 6.96 -15.12 5.47
C GLN A 9 7.38 -14.79 4.03
N MET A 10 6.42 -14.51 3.15
CA MET A 10 6.71 -14.11 1.77
C MET A 10 7.47 -12.78 1.68
N LEU A 11 7.32 -11.92 2.68
CA LEU A 11 7.96 -10.60 2.75
C LEU A 11 9.34 -10.62 3.42
N HIS A 12 9.82 -11.78 3.87
CA HIS A 12 11.10 -11.88 4.57
C HIS A 12 12.25 -11.43 3.64
N GLY A 13 13.03 -10.44 4.08
CA GLY A 13 14.11 -9.85 3.30
C GLY A 13 13.67 -8.85 2.22
N CYS A 14 12.38 -8.65 2.01
CA CYS A 14 11.86 -7.63 1.10
C CYS A 14 11.90 -6.24 1.74
N THR A 15 12.21 -5.22 0.93
CA THR A 15 12.19 -3.81 1.36
C THR A 15 10.96 -3.06 0.84
N HIS A 16 10.27 -3.58 -0.17
CA HIS A 16 9.11 -2.96 -0.81
C HIS A 16 8.02 -3.99 -1.07
N ALA A 17 6.76 -3.58 -0.99
CA ALA A 17 5.62 -4.40 -1.35
C ALA A 17 4.47 -3.56 -1.92
N SER A 18 3.72 -4.13 -2.86
CA SER A 18 2.43 -3.60 -3.29
C SER A 18 1.33 -4.43 -2.65
N LEU A 19 0.45 -3.78 -1.88
CA LEU A 19 -0.55 -4.44 -1.06
C LEU A 19 -1.94 -3.82 -1.25
N VAL A 20 -2.98 -4.62 -1.11
CA VAL A 20 -4.34 -4.08 -0.86
C VAL A 20 -4.48 -3.72 0.63
N PRO A 21 -5.40 -2.81 1.01
CA PRO A 21 -5.58 -2.38 2.40
C PRO A 21 -5.75 -3.53 3.40
N THR A 22 -6.47 -4.59 3.01
CA THR A 22 -6.71 -5.75 3.87
C THR A 22 -5.45 -6.58 4.14
N GLN A 23 -4.47 -6.58 3.23
CA GLN A 23 -3.18 -7.25 3.43
C GLN A 23 -2.32 -6.49 4.43
N LEU A 24 -2.22 -5.16 4.29
CA LEU A 24 -1.51 -4.34 5.26
C LEU A 24 -2.16 -4.43 6.64
N TRP A 25 -3.49 -4.39 6.72
CA TRP A 25 -4.22 -4.55 7.99
C TRP A 25 -3.86 -5.85 8.71
N ARG A 26 -3.75 -6.97 7.98
CA ARG A 26 -3.34 -8.27 8.54
C ARG A 26 -1.94 -8.21 9.11
N LEU A 27 -0.97 -7.66 8.35
CA LEU A 27 0.41 -7.52 8.82
C LEU A 27 0.50 -6.70 10.12
N LEU A 28 -0.25 -5.61 10.21
CA LEU A 28 -0.26 -4.72 11.38
C LEU A 28 -1.03 -5.27 12.59
N ASN A 29 -1.97 -6.19 12.37
CA ASN A 29 -2.74 -6.82 13.45
C ASN A 29 -2.04 -8.05 14.03
N ASP A 30 -1.29 -8.78 13.19
CA ASP A 30 -0.52 -9.95 13.61
C ASP A 30 0.84 -9.54 14.21
N ASP A 31 1.11 -8.22 14.36
CA ASP A 31 2.41 -7.64 14.74
C ASP A 31 3.58 -8.29 13.99
N ALA A 32 3.37 -8.52 12.69
CA ALA A 32 4.30 -9.26 11.86
C ALA A 32 5.62 -8.50 11.73
N ALA A 33 6.72 -9.14 12.11
CA ALA A 33 8.06 -8.59 11.92
C ALA A 33 8.41 -8.53 10.43
N VAL A 34 8.23 -7.36 9.81
CA VAL A 34 8.58 -7.06 8.43
C VAL A 34 9.67 -5.99 8.36
N SER A 35 10.56 -6.09 7.37
CA SER A 35 11.66 -5.13 7.15
C SER A 35 11.37 -4.15 6.00
N LEU A 36 10.08 -3.89 5.77
CA LEU A 36 9.62 -3.04 4.68
C LEU A 36 9.98 -1.57 4.94
N LYS A 37 10.63 -0.96 3.94
CA LYS A 37 10.90 0.47 3.89
C LYS A 37 9.72 1.25 3.34
N ALA A 38 9.00 0.67 2.37
CA ALA A 38 7.85 1.31 1.74
C ALA A 38 6.80 0.29 1.27
N VAL A 39 5.53 0.69 1.33
CA VAL A 39 4.39 -0.06 0.81
C VAL A 39 3.59 0.83 -0.15
N LEU A 40 3.29 0.33 -1.34
CA LEU A 40 2.31 0.94 -2.24
C LEU A 40 0.95 0.28 -2.02
N LEU A 41 -0.03 1.07 -1.59
CA LEU A 41 -1.41 0.67 -1.38
C LEU A 41 -2.28 1.01 -2.59
N GLY A 42 -3.20 0.12 -2.94
CA GLY A 42 -4.16 0.37 -4.02
C GLY A 42 -5.24 -0.70 -4.12
N GLY A 43 -6.06 -0.60 -5.17
CA GLY A 43 -7.12 -1.57 -5.48
C GLY A 43 -8.42 -1.42 -4.66
N ALA A 44 -8.44 -0.54 -3.65
CA ALA A 44 -9.62 -0.15 -2.89
C ALA A 44 -9.38 1.20 -2.20
N SER A 45 -10.41 1.75 -1.55
CA SER A 45 -10.25 2.91 -0.66
C SER A 45 -9.26 2.59 0.47
N ILE A 46 -8.41 3.56 0.81
CA ILE A 46 -7.31 3.42 1.77
C ILE A 46 -7.65 4.26 3.01
N PRO A 47 -8.04 3.64 4.15
CA PRO A 47 -8.35 4.38 5.36
C PRO A 47 -7.10 5.07 5.92
N VAL A 48 -7.25 6.34 6.33
CA VAL A 48 -6.16 7.13 6.92
C VAL A 48 -5.61 6.47 8.18
N GLU A 49 -6.48 5.86 9.00
CA GLU A 49 -6.08 5.18 10.23
C GLU A 49 -5.16 3.99 9.95
N LEU A 50 -5.31 3.33 8.79
CA LEU A 50 -4.46 2.22 8.39
C LEU A 50 -3.03 2.69 8.11
N THR A 51 -2.87 3.77 7.35
CA THR A 51 -1.55 4.34 7.03
C THR A 51 -0.88 4.96 8.25
N GLU A 52 -1.67 5.54 9.17
CA GLU A 52 -1.16 6.04 10.44
C GLU A 52 -0.65 4.93 11.36
N ARG A 53 -1.35 3.79 11.42
CA ARG A 53 -0.86 2.61 12.14
C ARG A 53 0.42 2.05 11.52
N ALA A 54 0.49 1.98 10.19
CA ALA A 54 1.70 1.55 9.49
C ALA A 54 2.90 2.45 9.79
N ARG A 55 2.68 3.77 9.78
CA ARG A 55 3.69 4.77 10.13
C ARG A 55 4.23 4.59 11.54
N LYS A 56 3.37 4.29 12.53
CA LYS A 56 3.78 3.99 13.91
C LYS A 56 4.66 2.74 14.03
N GLN A 57 4.58 1.81 13.08
CA GLN A 57 5.44 0.63 13.00
C GLN A 57 6.66 0.85 12.07
N GLY A 58 6.93 2.09 11.64
CA GLY A 58 8.08 2.43 10.80
C GLY A 58 7.89 2.12 9.31
N ILE A 59 6.68 1.78 8.87
CA ILE A 59 6.38 1.47 7.47
C ILE A 59 5.87 2.73 6.76
N ARG A 60 6.64 3.24 5.78
CA ARG A 60 6.17 4.32 4.92
C ARG A 60 5.13 3.79 3.95
N SER A 61 3.97 4.43 3.89
CA SER A 61 2.86 4.02 3.01
C SER A 61 2.65 5.05 1.91
N PHE A 62 2.45 4.56 0.69
CA PHE A 62 2.04 5.36 -0.46
C PHE A 62 0.62 4.96 -0.85
N CYS A 63 -0.28 5.94 -0.97
CA CYS A 63 -1.65 5.72 -1.41
C CYS A 63 -1.71 5.87 -2.92
N GLY A 64 -2.23 4.86 -3.62
CA GLY A 64 -2.33 4.85 -5.08
C GLY A 64 -3.75 4.57 -5.58
N TYR A 65 -4.18 5.35 -6.57
CA TYR A 65 -5.34 5.04 -7.40
C TYR A 65 -4.86 4.46 -8.72
N GLY A 66 -5.47 3.35 -9.15
CA GLY A 66 -5.06 2.64 -10.35
C GLY A 66 -6.14 1.71 -10.88
N LEU A 67 -6.02 1.35 -12.15
CA LEU A 67 -6.97 0.51 -12.86
C LEU A 67 -6.25 -0.34 -13.91
N THR A 68 -6.91 -1.42 -14.33
CA THR A 68 -6.35 -2.41 -15.27
C THR A 68 -5.92 -1.77 -16.59
N GLU A 69 -6.75 -0.88 -17.12
CA GLU A 69 -6.58 -0.18 -18.40
C GLU A 69 -5.35 0.74 -18.42
N PHE A 70 -4.87 1.18 -17.25
CA PHE A 70 -3.67 2.00 -17.09
C PHE A 70 -2.45 1.20 -16.61
N ALA A 71 -2.56 -0.13 -16.63
CA ALA A 71 -1.51 -1.06 -16.21
C ALA A 71 -0.98 -0.76 -14.79
N SER A 72 -1.87 -0.48 -13.84
CA SER A 72 -1.67 -0.11 -12.42
C SER A 72 -1.93 1.37 -12.10
N THR A 73 -0.95 2.09 -11.55
CA THR A 73 -1.12 3.36 -10.84
C THR A 73 -1.27 4.55 -11.79
N VAL A 74 -2.26 5.38 -11.52
CA VAL A 74 -2.54 6.65 -12.20
C VAL A 74 -2.22 7.83 -11.29
N CYS A 75 -2.78 7.86 -10.08
CA CYS A 75 -2.49 8.88 -9.07
C CYS A 75 -1.81 8.24 -7.86
N ALA A 76 -0.89 8.95 -7.22
CA ALA A 76 -0.33 8.50 -5.96
C ALA A 76 0.21 9.65 -5.09
N LYS A 77 0.30 9.39 -3.78
CA LYS A 77 1.04 10.22 -2.81
C LYS A 77 1.64 9.38 -1.69
N GLU A 78 2.62 9.93 -0.98
CA GLU A 78 2.94 9.43 0.37
C GLU A 78 1.77 9.77 1.30
N ALA A 79 1.41 8.84 2.18
CA ALA A 79 0.29 9.03 3.09
C ALA A 79 0.55 10.22 4.03
N ASP A 80 -0.36 11.18 4.04
CA ASP A 80 -0.22 12.50 4.67
C ASP A 80 -1.35 12.83 5.67
N GLY A 81 -2.24 11.87 5.94
CA GLY A 81 -3.40 12.06 6.81
C GLY A 81 -4.67 12.49 6.09
N ALA A 82 -4.64 12.72 4.77
CA ALA A 82 -5.81 13.06 3.97
C ALA A 82 -6.30 11.86 3.14
N ALA A 83 -7.61 11.78 2.94
CA ALA A 83 -8.30 10.62 2.33
C ALA A 83 -8.26 10.60 0.79
N ASP A 84 -7.72 11.63 0.14
CA ASP A 84 -7.52 11.63 -1.32
C ASP A 84 -6.41 10.66 -1.73
N VAL A 85 -6.23 10.51 -3.04
CA VAL A 85 -5.30 9.54 -3.67
C VAL A 85 -4.04 10.21 -4.24
N GLY A 86 -3.80 11.48 -3.90
CA GLY A 86 -2.72 12.27 -4.46
C GLY A 86 -2.96 12.74 -5.89
N GLU A 87 -1.88 13.18 -6.52
CA GLU A 87 -1.88 13.76 -7.86
C GLU A 87 -1.57 12.72 -8.94
N ALA A 88 -1.88 13.07 -10.19
CA ALA A 88 -1.53 12.26 -11.34
C ALA A 88 0.00 12.09 -11.44
N LEU A 89 0.45 10.86 -11.63
CA LEU A 89 1.87 10.55 -11.85
C LEU A 89 2.35 11.15 -13.18
N PRO A 90 3.67 11.35 -13.37
CA PRO A 90 4.22 11.84 -14.63
C PRO A 90 3.68 11.08 -15.86
N GLY A 91 3.17 11.85 -16.82
CA GLY A 91 2.56 11.33 -18.05
C GLY A 91 1.12 10.83 -17.92
N ARG A 92 0.44 11.08 -16.79
CA ARG A 92 -1.00 10.83 -16.63
C ARG A 92 -1.73 12.16 -16.53
N GLU A 93 -2.95 12.18 -17.04
CA GLU A 93 -3.84 13.34 -17.04
C GLU A 93 -5.17 12.95 -16.40
N VAL A 94 -5.74 13.85 -15.60
CA VAL A 94 -7.02 13.67 -14.91
C VAL A 94 -7.83 14.95 -15.07
N GLN A 95 -9.09 14.81 -15.50
CA GLN A 95 -10.09 15.89 -15.53
C GLN A 95 -11.42 15.35 -15.00
N ILE A 96 -12.28 16.25 -14.51
CA ILE A 96 -13.64 15.95 -14.01
C ILE A 96 -14.68 16.42 -15.02
#